data_AF-A0A920U0S6-F1
#
_entry.id   AF-A0A920U0S6-F1
#
_cell.length_a   1.000
_cell.length_b   1.000
_cell.length_c   1.000
_cell.angle_alpha   90.00
_cell.angle_beta   90.00
_cell.angle_gamma   90.00
#
_symmetry.space_group_name_H-M   'P 1'
#
loop_
_entity.id
_entity.type
_entity.pdbx_description
1 polymer ?
#
loop_
_entity_poly.entity_id
_entity_poly.type
_entity_poly.pdbx_seq_one_letter_code
_entity_poly.pdbx_strand_id
1 'polypeptide(L)'
;MHSIRADPWEIMSDPFSWQIARGCALEAYDTARAKEIPLSFTDAEKYVLEFGSKMPDARPSMLLDHLARRPLEIDAINGMVPVVAVSVGTRAPYNEVVTAIVKSREAAF
;
A
#
# COMPACT_ATOMS: atom_id res chain seq x y z
N MET A 1 8.43 23.41 -11.85
CA MET A 1 8.72 21.96 -11.77
C MET A 1 8.01 21.44 -10.53
N HIS A 2 6.81 20.88 -10.67
CA HIS A 2 6.08 20.36 -9.50
C HIS A 2 6.80 19.10 -9.04
N SER A 3 7.48 19.17 -7.88
CA SER A 3 8.00 17.98 -7.21
C SER A 3 6.83 17.02 -7.06
N ILE A 4 6.94 15.80 -7.59
CA ILE A 4 6.00 14.72 -7.28
C ILE A 4 5.98 14.62 -5.75
N ARG A 5 4.82 14.92 -5.16
CA ARG A 5 4.52 14.64 -3.76
C ARG A 5 3.55 13.45 -3.75
N ALA A 6 3.74 12.61 -2.74
CA ALA A 6 2.91 11.45 -2.42
C ALA A 6 3.20 11.11 -0.96
N ASP A 7 3.22 12.15 -0.13
CA ASP A 7 3.43 12.01 1.30
C ASP A 7 2.15 11.51 1.98
N PRO A 8 2.25 10.92 3.18
CA PRO A 8 1.08 10.37 3.88
C PRO A 8 -0.05 11.38 4.05
N TRP A 9 0.27 12.66 4.31
CA TRP A 9 -0.76 13.68 4.47
C TRP A 9 -1.56 13.91 3.19
N GLU A 10 -0.90 14.03 2.04
CA GLU A 10 -1.55 14.16 0.74
C GLU A 10 -2.50 12.99 0.45
N ILE A 11 -2.05 11.75 0.69
CA ILE A 11 -2.86 10.54 0.49
C ILE A 11 -4.07 10.50 1.43
N MET A 12 -3.90 10.84 2.71
CA MET A 12 -4.98 10.81 3.70
C MET A 12 -5.96 11.99 3.54
N SER A 13 -5.51 13.11 2.97
CA SER A 13 -6.34 14.32 2.80
C SER A 13 -7.22 14.27 1.55
N ASP A 14 -6.85 13.47 0.54
CA ASP A 14 -7.68 13.22 -0.64
C ASP A 14 -8.58 11.99 -0.42
N PRO A 15 -9.91 12.13 -0.38
CA PRO A 15 -10.80 11.00 -0.13
C PRO A 15 -10.69 9.88 -1.16
N PHE A 16 -10.33 10.19 -2.41
CA PHE A 16 -10.18 9.19 -3.46
C PHE A 16 -8.89 8.37 -3.29
N SER A 17 -7.77 9.04 -3.06
CA SER A 17 -6.50 8.37 -2.74
C SER A 17 -6.58 7.59 -1.44
N TRP A 18 -7.23 8.15 -0.42
CA TRP A 18 -7.45 7.48 0.85
C TRP A 18 -8.26 6.20 0.69
N GLN A 19 -9.30 6.21 -0.14
CA GLN A 19 -10.08 5.00 -0.43
C GLN A 19 -9.20 3.86 -0.96
N ILE A 20 -8.26 4.15 -1.86
CA ILE A 20 -7.34 3.14 -2.41
C ILE A 20 -6.36 2.63 -1.34
N ALA A 21 -5.74 3.55 -0.59
CA ALA A 21 -4.77 3.20 0.46
C ALA A 21 -5.42 2.35 1.57
N ARG A 22 -6.59 2.77 2.04
CA ARG A 22 -7.41 2.03 2.99
C ARG A 22 -7.82 0.66 2.44
N GLY A 23 -8.25 0.59 1.18
CA GLY A 23 -8.60 -0.67 0.51
C GLY A 23 -7.44 -1.67 0.54
N CYS A 24 -6.23 -1.21 0.21
CA CYS A 24 -5.03 -2.06 0.27
C CYS A 24 -4.75 -2.58 1.68
N ALA A 25 -4.91 -1.72 2.70
CA ALA A 25 -4.70 -2.07 4.10
C ALA A 25 -5.72 -3.09 4.62
N LEU A 26 -6.99 -2.91 4.29
CA LEU A 26 -8.07 -3.82 4.70
C LEU A 26 -7.88 -5.22 4.09
N GLU A 27 -7.50 -5.30 2.82
CA GLU A 27 -7.23 -6.59 2.17
C GLU A 27 -6.06 -7.35 2.82
N ALA A 28 -4.99 -6.62 3.18
CA ALA A 28 -3.85 -7.22 3.89
C ALA A 28 -4.25 -7.68 5.30
N TYR A 29 -5.06 -6.88 6.00
CA TYR A 29 -5.59 -7.23 7.31
C TYR A 29 -6.47 -8.48 7.27
N ASP A 30 -7.45 -8.52 6.36
CA ASP A 30 -8.37 -9.65 6.21
C ASP A 30 -7.62 -10.93 5.83
N THR A 31 -6.62 -10.80 4.96
CA THR A 31 -5.73 -11.92 4.60
C THR A 31 -4.93 -12.43 5.80
N ALA A 32 -4.36 -11.53 6.61
CA ALA A 32 -3.63 -11.92 7.82
C ALA A 32 -4.55 -12.59 8.86
N ARG A 33 -5.78 -12.08 9.02
CA ARG A 33 -6.82 -12.67 9.89
C ARG A 33 -7.22 -14.07 9.44
N ALA A 34 -7.47 -14.27 8.16
CA ALA A 34 -7.81 -15.57 7.58
C ALA A 34 -6.66 -16.59 7.70
N LYS A 35 -5.41 -16.11 7.70
CA LYS A 35 -4.21 -16.93 7.94
C LYS A 35 -3.86 -17.11 9.43
N GLU A 36 -4.72 -16.64 10.34
CA GLU A 36 -4.53 -16.70 11.80
C GLU A 36 -3.22 -16.07 12.28
N ILE A 37 -2.71 -15.05 11.57
CA ILE A 37 -1.55 -14.29 12.02
C ILE A 37 -1.95 -13.42 13.21
N PRO A 38 -1.26 -13.49 14.35
CA PRO A 38 -1.50 -12.59 15.46
C PRO A 38 -1.16 -11.15 15.07
N LEU A 39 -2.16 -10.27 15.12
CA LEU A 39 -2.00 -8.83 14.91
C LEU A 39 -2.15 -8.11 16.25
N SER A 40 -1.30 -7.11 16.49
CA SER A 40 -1.32 -6.31 17.73
C SER A 40 -2.43 -5.25 17.75
N PHE A 41 -3.32 -5.27 16.76
CA PHE A 41 -4.41 -4.32 16.57
C PHE A 41 -5.62 -5.05 15.97
N THR A 42 -6.82 -4.48 16.17
CA THR A 42 -8.09 -5.05 15.68
C THR A 42 -8.84 -4.15 14.71
N ASP A 43 -8.38 -2.91 14.55
CA ASP A 43 -8.96 -1.90 13.66
C ASP A 43 -7.86 -1.43 12.69
N ALA A 44 -7.85 -2.01 11.50
CA ALA A 44 -6.82 -1.74 10.50
C ALA A 44 -6.90 -0.31 9.97
N GLU A 45 -8.11 0.23 9.75
CA GLU A 45 -8.30 1.59 9.25
C GLU A 45 -7.78 2.62 10.24
N LYS A 46 -8.15 2.48 11.52
CA LYS A 46 -7.61 3.33 12.58
C LYS A 46 -6.10 3.20 12.68
N TYR A 47 -5.57 1.97 12.62
CA TYR A 47 -4.13 1.72 12.71
C TYR A 47 -3.36 2.41 11.59
N VAL A 48 -3.80 2.30 10.33
CA VAL A 48 -3.11 2.94 9.20
C VAL A 48 -3.24 4.46 9.21
N LEU A 49 -4.39 5.00 9.65
CA LEU A 49 -4.58 6.43 9.80
C LEU A 49 -3.63 7.01 10.87
N GLU A 50 -3.56 6.35 12.03
CA GLU A 50 -2.65 6.75 13.11
C GLU A 50 -1.17 6.60 12.71
N PHE A 51 -0.83 5.59 11.91
CA PHE A 51 0.52 5.41 11.39
C PHE A 51 0.90 6.54 10.44
N GLY A 52 0.06 6.84 9.43
CA GLY A 52 0.31 7.91 8.46
C GLY A 52 0.39 9.29 9.13
N SER A 53 -0.45 9.53 10.14
CA SER A 53 -0.50 10.80 10.87
C SER A 53 0.78 11.12 11.66
N LYS A 54 1.61 10.12 11.97
CA LYS A 54 2.90 10.33 12.67
C LYS A 54 3.99 10.89 11.75
N MET A 55 3.80 10.83 10.44
CA MET A 55 4.82 11.17 9.46
C MET A 55 4.20 11.87 8.23
N PRO A 56 3.48 12.99 8.42
CA PRO A 56 2.64 13.60 7.39
C PRO A 56 3.42 13.99 6.13
N ASP A 57 4.65 14.49 6.28
CA ASP A 57 5.49 14.96 5.17
C ASP A 57 6.57 13.94 4.74
N ALA A 58 6.48 12.70 5.20
CA ALA A 58 7.47 11.68 4.88
C ALA A 58 7.46 11.31 3.39
N ARG A 59 8.63 10.94 2.86
CA ARG A 59 8.75 10.35 1.54
C ARG A 59 8.99 8.84 1.67
N PRO A 60 8.04 7.99 1.26
CA PRO A 60 8.22 6.55 1.28
C PRO A 60 9.44 6.11 0.46
N SER A 61 10.15 5.06 0.90
CA SER A 61 11.34 4.54 0.22
C SER A 61 11.06 4.21 -1.26
N MET A 62 9.94 3.56 -1.55
CA MET A 62 9.55 3.21 -2.92
C MET A 62 9.39 4.45 -3.83
N LEU A 63 8.96 5.61 -3.31
CA LEU A 63 8.96 6.86 -4.07
C LEU A 63 10.40 7.33 -4.36
N LEU A 64 11.30 7.22 -3.39
CA LEU A 64 12.71 7.59 -3.57
C LEU A 64 13.39 6.67 -4.60
N ASP A 65 13.10 5.37 -4.58
CA ASP A 65 13.60 4.41 -5.56
C ASP A 65 13.06 4.68 -6.95
N HIS A 66 11.77 5.00 -7.08
CA HIS A 66 11.16 5.40 -8.35
C HIS A 66 11.84 6.65 -8.93
N LEU A 67 12.07 7.69 -8.11
CA LEU A 67 12.77 8.91 -8.53
C LEU A 67 14.22 8.66 -8.93
N ALA A 68 14.86 7.63 -8.33
CA ALA A 68 16.21 7.20 -8.66
C ALA A 68 16.26 6.14 -9.78
N ARG A 69 15.11 5.76 -10.38
CA ARG A 69 14.98 4.66 -11.35
C ARG A 69 15.60 3.35 -10.88
N ARG A 70 15.45 3.04 -9.59
CA ARG A 70 15.87 1.78 -8.99
C ARG A 70 14.71 0.78 -8.97
N PRO A 71 14.99 -0.53 -8.94
CA PRO A 71 13.97 -1.55 -8.73
C PRO A 71 13.14 -1.25 -7.48
N LEU A 72 11.83 -1.46 -7.57
CA LEU A 72 10.85 -1.21 -6.52
C LEU A 72 10.51 -2.50 -5.77
N GLU A 73 10.14 -2.37 -4.50
CA GLU A 73 9.74 -3.49 -3.65
C GLU A 73 8.26 -3.88 -3.80
N ILE A 74 7.59 -3.42 -4.88
CA ILE A 74 6.13 -3.56 -5.03
C ILE A 74 5.66 -5.00 -4.99
N ASP A 75 6.40 -5.93 -5.61
CA ASP A 75 6.06 -7.36 -5.63
C ASP A 75 6.12 -7.98 -4.22
N ALA A 76 7.01 -7.48 -3.36
CA ALA A 76 7.18 -8.00 -1.99
C ALA A 76 6.16 -7.39 -1.01
N ILE A 77 5.66 -6.19 -1.28
CA ILE A 77 4.74 -5.45 -0.39
C ILE A 77 3.29 -5.66 -0.84
N ASN A 78 2.80 -4.88 -1.81
CA ASN A 78 1.41 -4.99 -2.27
C ASN A 78 1.20 -6.25 -3.11
N GLY A 79 2.19 -6.64 -3.94
CA GLY A 79 2.10 -7.81 -4.81
C GLY A 79 2.01 -9.14 -4.06
N MET A 80 2.46 -9.18 -2.81
CA MET A 80 2.37 -10.38 -1.97
C MET A 80 0.96 -10.60 -1.39
N VAL A 81 0.20 -9.53 -1.16
CA VAL A 81 -1.15 -9.62 -0.58
C VAL A 81 -2.07 -10.53 -1.40
N PRO A 82 -2.24 -10.37 -2.74
CA PRO A 82 -3.08 -11.27 -3.52
C PRO A 82 -2.57 -12.72 -3.55
N VAL A 83 -1.26 -12.94 -3.52
CA VAL A 83 -0.68 -14.28 -3.44
C VAL A 83 -1.13 -14.99 -2.17
N VAL A 84 -1.03 -14.31 -1.02
CA VAL A 84 -1.46 -14.88 0.27
C VAL A 84 -2.99 -14.96 0.34
N ALA A 85 -3.73 -13.96 -0.15
CA ALA A 85 -5.19 -13.95 -0.17
C ALA A 85 -5.77 -15.19 -0.87
N VAL A 86 -5.23 -15.55 -2.04
CA VAL A 86 -5.63 -16.76 -2.77
C VAL A 86 -5.43 -18.03 -1.93
N SER A 87 -4.33 -18.13 -1.17
CA SER A 87 -4.06 -19.31 -0.33
C SER A 87 -5.03 -19.49 0.83
N VAL A 88 -5.76 -18.44 1.22
CA VAL A 88 -6.76 -18.46 2.30
C VAL A 88 -8.20 -18.27 1.78
N GLY A 89 -8.41 -18.35 0.46
CA GLY A 89 -9.72 -18.26 -0.16
C GLY A 89 -10.34 -16.85 -0.20
N THR A 90 -9.52 -15.80 -0.04
CA THR A 90 -9.94 -14.40 -0.16
C THR A 90 -9.39 -13.77 -1.46
N ARG A 91 -9.66 -12.47 -1.66
CA ARG A 91 -9.20 -11.70 -2.82
C ARG A 91 -8.61 -10.36 -2.37
N ALA A 92 -7.69 -9.81 -3.15
CA ALA A 92 -7.07 -8.51 -2.85
C ALA A 92 -7.00 -7.58 -4.09
N PRO A 93 -8.15 -7.22 -4.70
CA PRO A 93 -8.20 -6.42 -5.93
C PRO A 93 -7.53 -5.04 -5.86
N TYR A 94 -7.58 -4.32 -4.73
CA TYR A 94 -6.87 -3.04 -4.58
C TYR A 94 -5.35 -3.26 -4.70
N ASN A 95 -4.82 -4.25 -3.98
CA ASN A 95 -3.42 -4.60 -4.07
C ASN A 95 -3.02 -5.12 -5.46
N GLU A 96 -3.87 -5.89 -6.14
CA GLU A 96 -3.65 -6.33 -7.53
C GLU A 96 -3.48 -5.12 -8.48
N VAL A 97 -4.44 -4.18 -8.43
CA VAL A 97 -4.46 -3.01 -9.31
C VAL A 97 -3.29 -2.08 -9.03
N VAL A 98 -3.02 -1.75 -7.75
CA VAL A 98 -1.89 -0.87 -7.38
C VAL A 98 -0.57 -1.49 -7.82
N THR A 99 -0.40 -2.80 -7.58
CA THR A 99 0.81 -3.52 -8.03
C THR A 99 0.98 -3.43 -9.54
N ALA A 100 -0.07 -3.70 -10.32
CA ALA A 100 -0.01 -3.63 -11.78
C ALA A 100 0.36 -2.23 -12.29
N ILE A 101 -0.22 -1.17 -11.71
CA ILE A 101 0.08 0.21 -12.07
C ILE A 101 1.54 0.56 -11.78
N VAL A 102 2.04 0.21 -10.60
CA VAL A 102 3.42 0.53 -10.20
C VAL A 102 4.42 -0.23 -11.08
N LYS A 103 4.20 -1.51 -11.36
CA LYS A 103 5.03 -2.29 -12.30
C LYS A 103 5.01 -1.71 -13.70
N SER A 104 3.85 -1.27 -14.19
CA SER A 104 3.76 -0.62 -15.49
C SER A 104 4.56 0.69 -15.55
N ARG A 105 4.63 1.44 -14.45
CA ARG A 105 5.45 2.66 -14.35
C ARG A 105 6.93 2.35 -14.23
N GLU A 106 7.29 1.31 -13.47
CA GLU A 106 8.67 0.83 -13.33
C GLU A 106 9.25 0.35 -14.67
N ALA A 107 8.46 -0.38 -15.47
CA ALA A 107 8.87 -0.84 -16.79
C ALA A 107 9.15 0.30 -17.79
N ALA A 108 8.74 1.54 -17.48
CA ALA A 108 8.93 2.73 -18.30
C ALA A 108 10.14 3.60 -17.89
N PHE A 109 11.01 3.09 -16.99
CA PHE A 109 12.25 3.78 -16.57
C PHE A 109 13.25 4.01 -17.71
#